data_AF-A0A0H3F6T4-F1
#
_entry.id   AF-A0A0H3F6T4-F1
#
_cell.length_a   1.000
_cell.length_b   1.000
_cell.length_c   1.000
_cell.angle_alpha   90.00
_cell.angle_beta   90.00
_cell.angle_gamma   90.00
#
_symmetry.space_group_name_H-M   'P 1'
#
loop_
_entity.id
_entity.type
_entity.pdbx_description
1 polymer ?
#
loop_
_entity_poly.entity_id
_entity_poly.type
_entity_poly.pdbx_seq_one_letter_code
_entity_poly.pdbx_strand_id
1 'polypeptide(L)'
;MSSLFYHLPSFLVLLMQKNCTERDAEAADIAVDNLDSWDALHKNYIAYAQCDDGSIAKGNSDAMARLLVDKWQEIAKLQSLRNRDSGFENIL
;
A
#
# COMPACT_ATOMS: atom_id res chain seq x y z
N MET A 1 -43.08 -1.09 -24.90
CA MET A 1 -42.43 -2.38 -24.58
C MET A 1 -40.95 -2.09 -24.45
N SER A 2 -40.50 -1.57 -23.31
CA SER A 2 -40.07 -2.31 -22.11
C SER A 2 -38.85 -3.20 -22.36
N SER A 3 -37.70 -2.76 -21.84
CA SER A 3 -36.77 -3.47 -20.92
C SER A 3 -35.44 -2.70 -20.94
N LEU A 4 -35.14 -1.87 -19.94
CA LEU A 4 -34.51 -2.23 -18.66
C LEU A 4 -33.14 -2.93 -18.82
N PHE A 5 -32.10 -2.13 -19.02
CA PHE A 5 -30.76 -2.40 -18.50
C PHE A 5 -30.25 -1.12 -17.84
N TYR A 6 -30.48 -1.00 -16.54
CA TYR A 6 -29.81 -0.01 -15.69
C TYR A 6 -28.35 -0.43 -15.57
N HIS A 7 -27.48 0.12 -16.41
CA HIS A 7 -26.05 0.15 -16.13
C HIS A 7 -25.80 1.23 -15.09
N LEU A 8 -25.71 0.82 -13.82
CA LEU A 8 -25.04 1.62 -12.80
C LEU A 8 -23.56 1.74 -13.22
N PRO A 9 -23.03 2.94 -13.51
CA PRO A 9 -21.60 3.08 -13.68
C PRO A 9 -20.94 2.81 -12.32
N SER A 10 -20.01 1.87 -12.28
CA SER A 10 -19.21 1.51 -11.09
C SER A 10 -18.25 2.62 -10.62
N PHE A 11 -18.53 3.89 -10.92
CA PHE A 11 -17.62 5.02 -10.71
C PHE A 11 -18.05 5.94 -9.57
N LEU A 12 -18.63 5.39 -8.51
CA LEU A 12 -18.85 6.16 -7.28
C LEU A 12 -18.48 5.37 -6.03
N VAL A 13 -17.33 4.70 -6.09
CA VAL A 13 -16.53 4.57 -4.87
C VAL A 13 -15.66 5.83 -4.78
N LEU A 14 -16.18 6.88 -4.13
CA LEU A 14 -15.34 7.98 -3.64
C LEU A 14 -14.53 7.42 -2.46
N LEU A 15 -13.41 6.75 -2.74
CA LEU A 15 -12.36 6.64 -1.73
C LEU A 15 -11.84 8.06 -1.54
N MET A 16 -12.02 8.64 -0.36
CA MET A 16 -11.24 9.83 0.04
C MET A 16 -9.78 9.42 0.19
N GLN A 17 -9.09 9.19 -0.94
CA GLN A 17 -7.65 9.07 -0.95
C GLN A 17 -7.12 10.40 -0.41
N LYS A 18 -6.34 10.36 0.67
CA LYS A 18 -5.59 11.55 1.07
C LYS A 18 -4.74 11.97 -0.12
N ASN A 19 -4.59 13.27 -0.35
CA ASN A 19 -3.63 13.73 -1.34
C ASN A 19 -2.22 13.54 -0.77
N CYS A 20 -1.28 13.07 -1.59
CA CYS A 20 0.13 13.11 -1.21
C CYS A 20 0.61 14.56 -1.27
N THR A 21 1.05 15.11 -0.13
CA THR A 21 1.74 16.40 -0.13
C THR A 21 3.22 16.20 -0.45
N GLU A 22 3.90 17.25 -0.93
CA GLU A 22 5.35 17.21 -1.18
C GLU A 22 6.14 16.74 0.05
N ARG A 23 5.76 17.21 1.24
CA ARG A 23 6.36 16.78 2.51
C ARG A 23 6.12 15.30 2.80
N ASP A 24 4.94 14.78 2.47
CA ASP A 24 4.66 13.35 2.65
C ASP A 24 5.49 12.51 1.67
N ALA A 25 5.63 12.97 0.42
CA ALA A 25 6.46 12.31 -0.59
C ALA A 25 7.94 12.26 -0.18
N GLU A 26 8.51 13.40 0.26
CA GLU A 26 9.89 13.45 0.77
C GLU A 26 10.10 12.51 1.97
N ALA A 27 9.16 12.51 2.92
CA ALA A 27 9.25 11.63 4.09
C ALA A 27 9.13 10.14 3.70
N ALA A 28 8.26 9.81 2.74
CA ALA A 28 8.11 8.47 2.23
C ALA A 28 9.34 7.99 1.45
N ASP A 29 9.94 8.86 0.62
CA ASP A 29 11.17 8.57 -0.14
C ASP A 29 12.36 8.29 0.80
N ILE A 30 12.47 9.03 1.90
CA ILE A 30 13.48 8.74 2.95
C ILE A 30 13.16 7.44 3.70
N ALA A 31 11.87 7.16 3.93
CA ALA A 31 11.46 5.99 4.70
C ALA A 31 11.71 4.66 3.96
N VAL A 32 11.57 4.64 2.62
CA VAL A 32 11.75 3.41 1.82
C VAL A 32 13.16 2.83 1.91
N ASP A 33 14.17 3.65 2.23
CA ASP A 33 15.55 3.21 2.46
C ASP A 33 15.72 2.35 3.72
N ASN A 34 14.77 2.38 4.66
CA ASN A 34 14.90 1.78 5.99
C ASN A 34 13.79 0.75 6.32
N LEU A 35 13.18 0.14 5.30
CA LEU A 35 12.11 -0.86 5.47
C LEU A 35 12.67 -2.27 5.65
N ASP A 36 13.20 -2.55 6.84
CA ASP A 36 13.93 -3.78 7.20
C ASP A 36 13.10 -4.81 7.99
N SER A 37 11.82 -4.54 8.20
CA SER A 37 10.90 -5.43 8.92
C SER A 37 9.46 -5.30 8.43
N TRP A 38 8.66 -6.35 8.65
CA TRP A 38 7.23 -6.33 8.34
C TRP A 38 6.48 -5.18 9.04
N ASP A 39 6.87 -4.82 10.27
CA ASP A 39 6.26 -3.69 10.98
C ASP A 39 6.69 -2.34 10.39
N ALA A 40 7.94 -2.19 9.95
CA ALA A 40 8.40 -0.96 9.31
C ALA A 40 7.66 -0.72 7.99
N LEU A 41 7.56 -1.76 7.15
CA LEU A 41 6.81 -1.72 5.89
C LEU A 41 5.32 -1.39 6.13
N HIS A 42 4.70 -2.01 7.14
CA HIS A 42 3.31 -1.73 7.50
C HIS A 42 3.09 -0.32 8.06
N LYS A 43 4.01 0.18 8.90
CA LYS A 43 3.96 1.57 9.37
C LYS A 43 4.11 2.56 8.23
N ASN A 44 4.99 2.27 7.26
CA ASN A 44 5.16 3.07 6.06
C ASN A 44 3.84 3.16 5.28
N TYR A 45 3.18 2.02 5.06
CA TYR A 45 1.85 1.96 4.44
C TYR A 45 0.83 2.84 5.16
N ILE A 46 0.67 2.69 6.48
CA ILE A 46 -0.33 3.46 7.22
C ILE A 46 -0.08 4.97 7.14
N ALA A 47 1.19 5.38 7.11
CA ALA A 47 1.58 6.79 7.04
C ALA A 47 1.49 7.38 5.62
N TYR A 48 1.86 6.60 4.60
CA TYR A 48 2.21 7.12 3.28
C TYR A 48 1.59 6.37 2.10
N ALA A 49 0.60 5.49 2.30
CA ALA A 49 -0.09 4.81 1.19
C ALA A 49 -0.63 5.76 0.11
N GLN A 50 -0.95 7.01 0.46
CA GLN A 50 -1.36 8.03 -0.50
C GLN A 50 -0.24 8.50 -1.46
N CYS A 51 1.02 8.24 -1.12
CA CYS A 51 2.22 8.63 -1.85
C CYS A 51 2.87 7.46 -2.59
N ASP A 52 2.22 6.31 -2.63
CA ASP A 52 2.76 5.09 -3.23
C ASP A 52 2.73 5.14 -4.77
N ASP A 53 3.60 5.98 -5.34
CA ASP A 53 3.78 6.19 -6.77
C ASP A 53 5.27 6.38 -7.09
N GLY A 54 5.66 6.20 -8.35
CA GLY A 54 7.02 6.47 -8.83
C GLY A 54 8.14 5.74 -8.06
N SER A 55 9.14 6.49 -7.58
CA SER A 55 10.29 5.93 -6.83
C SER A 55 9.87 5.33 -5.49
N ILE A 56 8.86 5.90 -4.83
CA ILE A 56 8.36 5.43 -3.53
C ILE A 56 7.71 4.06 -3.70
N ALA A 57 6.83 3.90 -4.69
CA ALA A 57 6.23 2.59 -5.02
C ALA A 57 7.31 1.54 -5.29
N LYS A 58 8.29 1.87 -6.14
CA LYS A 58 9.42 0.96 -6.41
C LYS A 58 10.19 0.60 -5.12
N GLY A 59 10.45 1.57 -4.25
CA GLY A 59 11.13 1.35 -2.97
C GLY A 59 10.36 0.41 -2.05
N ASN A 60 9.03 0.56 -1.97
CA ASN A 60 8.14 -0.33 -1.22
C ASN A 60 8.15 -1.76 -1.79
N SER A 61 7.99 -1.93 -3.11
CA SER A 61 8.01 -3.26 -3.75
C SER A 61 9.38 -3.93 -3.58
N ASP A 62 10.49 -3.19 -3.73
CA ASP A 62 11.85 -3.70 -3.52
C ASP A 62 12.05 -4.13 -2.06
N ALA A 63 11.53 -3.38 -1.08
CA ALA A 63 11.58 -3.75 0.33
C ALA A 63 10.74 -5.00 0.64
N MET A 64 9.51 -5.08 0.12
CA MET A 64 8.66 -6.26 0.23
C MET A 64 9.37 -7.50 -0.32
N ALA A 65 9.99 -7.41 -1.50
CA ALA A 65 10.74 -8.50 -2.11
C ALA A 65 11.92 -8.95 -1.23
N ARG A 66 12.72 -8.02 -0.70
CA ARG A 66 13.81 -8.34 0.23
C ARG A 66 13.30 -9.05 1.48
N LEU A 67 12.23 -8.54 2.09
CA LEU A 67 11.65 -9.15 3.30
C LEU A 67 11.07 -10.54 3.05
N LEU A 68 10.48 -10.78 1.87
CA LEU A 68 10.01 -12.11 1.48
C LEU A 68 11.17 -13.11 1.40
N VAL A 69 12.33 -12.69 0.90
CA VAL A 69 13.54 -13.52 0.84
C VAL A 69 14.16 -13.72 2.23
N ASP A 70 14.41 -12.64 2.95
CA ASP A 70 15.22 -12.64 4.17
C ASP A 70 14.43 -13.07 5.41
N LYS A 71 13.12 -12.83 5.43
CA LYS A 71 12.25 -13.01 6.61
C LYS A 71 11.06 -13.91 6.34
N TRP A 72 11.20 -14.85 5.41
CA TRP A 72 10.16 -15.82 5.07
C TRP A 72 9.62 -16.58 6.29
N GLN A 73 10.48 -16.88 7.28
CA GLN A 73 10.07 -17.56 8.51
C GLN A 73 9.06 -16.74 9.35
N GLU A 74 8.99 -15.43 9.15
CA GLU A 74 8.05 -14.52 9.82
C GLU A 74 6.78 -14.25 8.98
N ILE A 75 6.54 -14.97 7.89
CA ILE A 75 5.42 -14.69 6.95
C ILE A 75 4.04 -14.68 7.61
N ALA A 76 3.84 -15.42 8.71
CA ALA A 76 2.60 -15.38 9.49
C ALA A 76 2.29 -13.98 10.05
N LYS A 77 3.32 -13.19 10.35
CA LYS A 77 3.19 -11.79 10.77
C LYS A 77 2.67 -10.92 9.64
N LEU A 78 3.23 -11.06 8.43
CA LEU A 78 2.71 -10.38 7.23
C LEU A 78 1.23 -10.71 7.02
N GLN A 79 0.85 -11.98 7.12
CA GLN A 79 -0.55 -12.40 7.03
C GLN A 79 -1.44 -11.72 8.09
N SER A 80 -0.99 -11.63 9.34
CA SER A 80 -1.72 -10.93 10.39
C SER A 80 -1.89 -9.44 10.10
N LEU A 81 -0.87 -8.78 9.54
CA LEU A 81 -0.91 -7.35 9.19
C LEU A 81 -1.89 -7.10 8.04
N ARG A 82 -1.88 -7.95 7.00
CA ARG A 82 -2.84 -7.89 5.89
C ARG A 82 -4.28 -8.10 6.35
N ASN A 83 -4.51 -9.02 7.28
CA ASN A 83 -5.85 -9.25 7.83
C ASN A 83 -6.37 -8.04 8.64
N ARG A 84 -5.45 -7.27 9.25
CA ARG A 84 -5.81 -6.06 9.99
C ARG A 84 -6.11 -4.90 9.04
N ASP A 85 -5.32 -4.75 7.99
CA ASP A 85 -5.38 -3.64 7.06
C ASP A 85 -5.41 -4.19 5.62
N SER A 86 -6.61 -4.50 5.11
CA SER A 86 -6.76 -5.21 3.82
C SER A 86 -6.19 -4.47 2.63
N GLY A 87 -6.07 -3.14 2.69
CA GLY A 87 -5.42 -2.36 1.64
C GLY A 87 -3.89 -2.46 1.61
N PHE A 88 -3.27 -3.09 2.61
CA PHE A 88 -1.81 -3.24 2.70
C PHE A 88 -1.23 -4.16 1.62
N GLU A 89 -2.03 -5.03 1.01
CA GLU A 89 -1.56 -5.88 -0.09
C GLU A 89 -1.41 -5.12 -1.42
N ASN A 90 -1.93 -3.90 -1.51
CA ASN A 90 -1.95 -3.12 -2.75
C ASN A 90 -0.73 -2.23 -2.97
N ILE A 91 0.25 -2.21 -2.05
CA ILE A 91 1.49 -1.42 -2.20
C ILE A 91 2.60 -2.17 -2.96
N LEU A 92 2.20 -3.11 -3.80
CA LEU A 92 3.06 -4.01 -4.56
C LEU A 92 3.21 -3.54 -6.00
#